data_AF-A0A922VFM3-F1
#
_entry.id   AF-A0A922VFM3-F1
#
_cell.length_a   1.000
_cell.length_b   1.000
_cell.length_c   1.000
_cell.angle_alpha   90.00
_cell.angle_beta   90.00
_cell.angle_gamma   90.00
#
_symmetry.space_group_name_H-M   'P 1'
#
loop_
_entity.id
_entity.type
_entity.pdbx_description
1 polymer ?
#
loop_
_entity_poly.entity_id
_entity_poly.type
_entity_poly.pdbx_seq_one_letter_code
_entity_poly.pdbx_strand_id
1 'polypeptide(L)'
;MSHPSLGLPPPDLTAGHPEAAAAVRAARSRLAARALEVALDADPAFRGRYSDLALRELLADTEAMVDRLAVALASGDPALMGGWAEQLAPRYRKRGVPMDDIIAIVEGLRATTATVIAPEAVPTLDAAIYAAVAALRWHRRLAGDARKRNPVIAFIYKGA
;
A
#
# COMPACT_ATOMS: atom_id res chain seq x y z
N MET A 1 -14.18 -4.54 30.50
CA MET A 1 -12.82 -4.30 29.96
C MET A 1 -12.48 -5.45 29.05
N SER A 2 -12.20 -5.19 27.76
CA SER A 2 -11.81 -6.24 26.81
C SER A 2 -10.33 -6.58 27.01
N HIS A 3 -10.00 -7.86 27.15
CA HIS A 3 -8.64 -8.32 27.47
C HIS A 3 -7.68 -8.06 26.29
N PRO A 4 -6.42 -7.62 26.51
CA PRO A 4 -5.46 -7.27 25.45
C PRO A 4 -4.87 -8.47 24.69
N SER A 5 -5.36 -9.68 24.90
CA SER A 5 -4.73 -10.95 24.48
C SER A 5 -5.68 -11.96 23.85
N LEU A 6 -6.90 -11.58 23.51
CA LEU A 6 -7.70 -12.36 22.57
C LEU A 6 -7.39 -11.80 21.20
N GLY A 7 -6.42 -12.41 20.51
CA GLY A 7 -6.17 -12.10 19.10
C GLY A 7 -7.51 -12.00 18.39
N LEU A 8 -7.76 -10.85 17.75
CA LEU A 8 -9.03 -10.61 17.08
C LEU A 8 -9.33 -11.80 16.16
N PRO A 9 -10.60 -12.23 16.06
CA PRO A 9 -10.95 -13.29 15.13
C PRO A 9 -10.46 -12.90 13.73
N PRO A 10 -10.00 -13.89 12.92
CA PRO A 10 -9.61 -13.61 11.54
C PRO A 10 -10.71 -12.84 10.81
N PRO A 11 -10.36 -11.94 9.87
CA PRO A 11 -11.34 -11.21 9.09
C PRO A 11 -12.30 -12.16 8.38
N ASP A 12 -13.60 -11.87 8.46
CA ASP A 12 -14.61 -12.58 7.67
C ASP A 12 -14.48 -12.13 6.20
N LEU A 13 -14.03 -13.04 5.33
CA LEU A 13 -13.80 -12.75 3.91
C LEU A 13 -15.09 -12.81 3.05
N THR A 14 -16.24 -12.98 3.67
CA THR A 14 -17.55 -12.98 2.99
C THR A 14 -18.39 -11.74 3.32
N ALA A 15 -17.95 -10.93 4.29
CA ALA A 15 -18.69 -9.78 4.80
C ALA A 15 -18.73 -8.57 3.84
N GLY A 16 -17.78 -8.48 2.91
CA GLY A 16 -17.69 -7.39 1.93
C GLY A 16 -18.09 -7.83 0.53
N HIS A 17 -17.13 -7.78 -0.40
CA HIS A 17 -17.32 -8.08 -1.81
C HIS A 17 -16.46 -9.28 -2.25
N PRO A 18 -16.82 -10.52 -1.85
CA PRO A 18 -16.04 -11.71 -2.20
C PRO A 18 -15.96 -11.95 -3.71
N GLU A 19 -16.99 -11.60 -4.47
CA GLU A 19 -16.99 -11.71 -5.95
C GLU A 19 -16.01 -10.71 -6.59
N ALA A 20 -16.00 -9.46 -6.13
CA ALA A 20 -15.02 -8.47 -6.59
C ALA A 20 -13.60 -8.92 -6.25
N ALA A 21 -13.38 -9.47 -5.06
CA ALA A 21 -12.09 -10.02 -4.67
C ALA A 21 -11.66 -11.21 -5.56
N ALA A 22 -12.59 -12.06 -5.97
CA ALA A 22 -12.31 -13.16 -6.91
C ALA A 22 -11.92 -12.61 -8.30
N ALA A 23 -12.64 -11.61 -8.82
CA ALA A 23 -12.31 -10.96 -10.08
C ALA A 23 -10.92 -10.29 -10.05
N VAL A 24 -10.59 -9.62 -8.95
CA VAL A 24 -9.27 -9.00 -8.72
C VAL A 24 -8.16 -10.05 -8.72
N ARG A 25 -8.34 -11.17 -8.01
CA ARG A 25 -7.37 -12.28 -8.02
C ARG A 25 -7.21 -12.92 -9.40
N ALA A 26 -8.31 -13.11 -10.13
CA ALA A 26 -8.28 -13.65 -11.48
C ALA A 26 -7.51 -12.72 -12.45
N ALA A 27 -7.55 -11.41 -12.22
CA ALA A 27 -6.85 -10.41 -13.02
C ALA A 27 -5.47 -10.00 -12.45
N ARG A 28 -4.95 -10.68 -11.43
CA ARG A 28 -3.79 -10.28 -10.60
C ARG A 28 -2.60 -9.74 -11.40
N SER A 29 -2.00 -10.56 -12.25
CA SER A 29 -0.80 -10.18 -13.00
C SER A 29 -1.06 -9.05 -13.98
N ARG A 30 -2.24 -9.01 -14.60
CA ARG A 30 -2.64 -7.94 -15.53
C ARG A 30 -2.82 -6.60 -14.79
N LEU A 31 -3.48 -6.61 -13.63
CA LEU A 31 -3.66 -5.41 -12.81
C LEU A 31 -2.34 -4.89 -12.29
N ALA A 32 -1.46 -5.77 -11.81
CA ALA A 32 -0.15 -5.38 -11.32
C ALA A 32 0.73 -4.75 -12.40
N ALA A 33 0.80 -5.37 -13.58
CA ALA A 33 1.51 -4.82 -14.72
C ALA A 33 0.94 -3.46 -15.12
N ARG A 34 -0.38 -3.35 -15.24
CA ARG A 34 -1.01 -2.10 -15.65
C ARG A 34 -0.85 -0.98 -14.62
N ALA A 35 -0.90 -1.29 -13.33
CA ALA A 35 -0.67 -0.29 -12.28
C ALA A 35 0.78 0.23 -12.29
N LEU A 36 1.75 -0.66 -12.51
CA LEU A 36 3.15 -0.26 -12.68
C LEU A 36 3.36 0.59 -13.94
N GLU A 37 2.73 0.22 -15.06
CA GLU A 37 2.73 1.04 -16.28
C GLU A 37 2.15 2.43 -16.03
N VAL A 38 1.01 2.53 -15.35
CA VAL A 38 0.40 3.82 -15.00
C VAL A 38 1.35 4.69 -14.16
N ALA A 39 2.10 4.09 -13.22
CA ALA A 39 3.09 4.81 -12.44
C ALA A 39 4.31 5.27 -13.28
N LEU A 40 4.77 4.41 -14.20
CA LEU A 40 5.86 4.73 -15.13
C LEU A 40 5.46 5.83 -16.14
N ASP A 41 4.23 5.79 -16.63
CA ASP A 41 3.69 6.78 -17.57
C ASP A 41 3.49 8.15 -16.90
N ALA A 42 3.17 8.16 -15.60
CA ALA A 42 2.98 9.37 -14.81
C ALA A 42 4.30 10.10 -14.48
N ASP A 43 5.41 9.37 -14.37
CA ASP A 43 6.74 9.93 -14.11
C ASP A 43 7.79 9.38 -15.10
N PRO A 44 8.15 10.14 -16.15
CA PRO A 44 9.16 9.72 -17.12
C PRO A 44 10.54 9.38 -16.51
N ALA A 45 10.88 9.95 -15.36
CA ALA A 45 12.14 9.66 -14.67
C ALA A 45 12.12 8.31 -13.92
N PHE A 46 10.93 7.73 -13.69
CA PHE A 46 10.75 6.47 -12.94
C PHE A 46 11.56 5.34 -13.58
N ARG A 47 11.50 5.20 -14.90
CA ARG A 47 12.24 4.15 -15.62
C ARG A 47 13.76 4.29 -15.49
N GLY A 48 14.26 5.52 -15.38
CA GLY A 48 15.68 5.81 -15.20
C GLY A 48 16.20 5.52 -13.78
N ARG A 49 15.31 5.43 -12.77
CA ARG A 49 15.69 5.16 -11.37
C ARG A 49 15.97 3.68 -11.08
N TYR A 50 15.48 2.77 -11.92
CA TYR A 50 15.48 1.33 -11.63
C TYR A 50 16.16 0.52 -12.73
N SER A 51 16.91 -0.51 -12.31
CA SER A 51 17.33 -1.57 -13.23
C SER A 51 16.15 -2.44 -13.64
N ASP A 52 16.28 -3.16 -14.76
CA ASP A 52 15.26 -4.12 -15.19
C ASP A 52 14.94 -5.17 -14.11
N LEU A 53 15.94 -5.60 -13.35
CA LEU A 53 15.75 -6.51 -12.22
C LEU A 53 14.88 -5.87 -11.12
N ALA A 54 15.19 -4.63 -10.74
CA ALA A 54 14.41 -3.90 -9.74
C ALA A 54 12.96 -3.67 -10.19
N LEU A 55 12.72 -3.40 -11.49
CA LEU A 55 11.37 -3.29 -12.04
C LEU A 55 10.60 -4.61 -11.98
N ARG A 56 11.26 -5.75 -12.25
CA ARG A 56 10.63 -7.07 -12.10
C ARG A 56 10.27 -7.38 -10.64
N GLU A 57 11.14 -7.01 -9.70
CA GLU A 57 10.82 -7.15 -8.28
C GLU A 57 9.64 -6.25 -7.86
N LEU A 58 9.60 -4.99 -8.34
CA LEU A 58 8.47 -4.09 -8.09
C LEU A 58 7.18 -4.63 -8.68
N LEU A 59 7.22 -5.25 -9.87
CA LEU A 59 6.06 -5.93 -10.44
C LEU A 59 5.59 -7.07 -9.53
N ALA A 60 6.49 -7.93 -9.05
CA ALA A 60 6.15 -9.02 -8.13
C ALA A 60 5.54 -8.50 -6.81
N ASP A 61 6.08 -7.40 -6.27
CA ASP A 61 5.50 -6.76 -5.09
C ASP A 61 4.12 -6.16 -5.37
N THR A 62 3.92 -5.60 -6.57
CA THR A 62 2.61 -5.06 -6.98
C THR A 62 1.57 -6.18 -7.09
N GLU A 63 1.96 -7.38 -7.54
CA GLU A 63 1.05 -8.53 -7.49
C GLU A 63 0.65 -8.89 -6.05
N ALA A 64 1.56 -8.79 -5.09
CA ALA A 64 1.24 -8.97 -3.68
C ALA A 64 0.32 -7.85 -3.13
N MET A 65 0.46 -6.61 -3.63
CA MET A 65 -0.48 -5.52 -3.32
C MET A 65 -1.89 -5.84 -3.83
N VAL A 66 -2.01 -6.43 -5.03
CA VAL A 66 -3.29 -6.85 -5.60
C VAL A 66 -3.95 -7.94 -4.73
N ASP A 67 -3.18 -8.93 -4.27
CA ASP A 67 -3.68 -9.97 -3.38
C ASP A 67 -4.19 -9.36 -2.06
N ARG A 68 -3.46 -8.38 -1.51
CA ARG A 68 -3.86 -7.72 -0.28
C ARG A 68 -5.12 -6.88 -0.46
N LEU A 69 -5.24 -6.18 -1.58
CA LEU A 69 -6.42 -5.43 -1.95
C LEU A 69 -7.64 -6.35 -2.09
N ALA A 70 -7.47 -7.53 -2.69
CA ALA A 70 -8.54 -8.53 -2.75
C ALA A 70 -8.99 -9.01 -1.36
N VAL A 71 -8.08 -9.11 -0.39
CA VAL A 71 -8.47 -9.42 1.01
C VAL A 71 -9.30 -8.29 1.61
N ALA A 72 -8.89 -7.03 1.45
CA ALA A 72 -9.64 -5.88 1.96
C ALA A 72 -11.04 -5.75 1.33
N LEU A 73 -11.15 -6.02 0.02
CA LEU A 73 -12.43 -6.07 -0.69
C LEU A 73 -13.32 -7.20 -0.17
N ALA A 74 -12.78 -8.41 -0.03
CA ALA A 74 -13.52 -9.58 0.44
C ALA A 74 -14.10 -9.36 1.85
N SER A 75 -13.30 -8.79 2.75
CA SER A 75 -13.73 -8.54 4.13
C SER A 75 -14.52 -7.26 4.33
N GLY A 76 -14.55 -6.38 3.33
CA GLY A 76 -15.12 -5.03 3.47
C GLY A 76 -14.36 -4.16 4.48
N ASP A 77 -13.10 -4.49 4.77
CA ASP A 77 -12.26 -3.78 5.75
C ASP A 77 -11.05 -3.12 5.08
N PRO A 78 -11.13 -1.81 4.75
CA PRO A 78 -10.03 -1.02 4.23
C PRO A 78 -8.77 -0.99 5.13
N ALA A 79 -8.93 -1.15 6.45
CA ALA A 79 -7.81 -1.08 7.39
C ALA A 79 -6.81 -2.22 7.17
N LEU A 80 -7.26 -3.34 6.62
CA LEU A 80 -6.39 -4.45 6.25
C LEU A 80 -5.32 -4.04 5.23
N MET A 81 -5.68 -3.25 4.22
CA MET A 81 -4.70 -2.74 3.25
C MET A 81 -3.77 -1.71 3.89
N GLY A 82 -4.30 -0.78 4.68
CA GLY A 82 -3.52 0.25 5.38
C GLY A 82 -2.49 -0.32 6.36
N GLY A 83 -2.92 -1.21 7.26
CA GLY A 83 -2.04 -1.84 8.25
C GLY A 83 -0.98 -2.77 7.64
N TRP A 84 -1.26 -3.33 6.46
CA TRP A 84 -0.24 -4.03 5.68
C TRP A 84 0.76 -3.05 5.05
N ALA A 85 0.30 -1.96 4.46
CA ALA A 85 1.16 -0.95 3.84
C ALA A 85 2.13 -0.31 4.86
N GLU A 86 1.69 -0.10 6.10
CA GLU A 86 2.54 0.38 7.21
C GLU A 86 3.77 -0.52 7.43
N GLN A 87 3.60 -1.83 7.28
CA GLN A 87 4.67 -2.81 7.49
C GLN A 87 5.69 -2.86 6.34
N LEU A 88 5.38 -2.28 5.18
CA LEU A 88 6.24 -2.35 4.00
C LEU A 88 7.32 -1.28 3.96
N ALA A 89 7.12 -0.16 4.66
CA ALA A 89 8.02 0.98 4.60
C ALA A 89 9.49 0.61 4.90
N PRO A 90 9.83 -0.22 5.92
CA PRO A 90 11.21 -0.65 6.14
C PRO A 90 11.80 -1.43 4.97
N ARG A 91 11.01 -2.29 4.32
CA ARG A 91 11.45 -3.14 3.20
C ARG A 91 11.82 -2.30 1.98
N TYR A 92 10.95 -1.37 1.59
CA TYR A 92 11.21 -0.50 0.43
C TYR A 92 12.35 0.49 0.69
N ARG A 93 12.46 1.03 1.90
CA ARG A 93 13.61 1.87 2.28
C ARG A 93 14.94 1.13 2.16
N LYS A 94 15.01 -0.13 2.63
CA LYS A 94 16.22 -0.96 2.50
C LYS A 94 16.63 -1.17 1.04
N ARG A 95 15.65 -1.17 0.12
CA ARG A 95 15.86 -1.30 -1.33
C ARG A 95 16.10 0.04 -2.03
N GLY A 96 16.12 1.16 -1.31
CA GLY A 96 16.28 2.49 -1.90
C GLY A 96 15.07 2.96 -2.72
N VAL A 97 13.90 2.35 -2.52
CA VAL A 97 12.67 2.69 -3.25
C VAL A 97 11.96 3.85 -2.54
N PRO A 98 11.76 5.01 -3.19
CA PRO A 98 11.01 6.13 -2.62
C PRO A 98 9.57 5.74 -2.30
N MET A 99 9.02 6.24 -1.19
CA MET A 99 7.61 5.98 -0.84
C MET A 99 6.65 6.60 -1.87
N ASP A 100 7.05 7.68 -2.52
CA ASP A 100 6.26 8.32 -3.58
C ASP A 100 6.08 7.40 -4.79
N ASP A 101 7.07 6.57 -5.11
CA ASP A 101 6.99 5.59 -6.21
C ASP A 101 6.02 4.46 -5.85
N ILE A 102 6.03 4.00 -4.59
CA ILE A 102 5.05 3.02 -4.10
C ILE A 102 3.63 3.61 -4.06
N ILE A 103 3.49 4.88 -3.65
CA ILE A 103 2.20 5.57 -3.67
C ILE A 103 1.67 5.67 -5.10
N ALA A 104 2.52 6.00 -6.08
CA ALA A 104 2.13 6.07 -7.48
C ALA A 104 1.60 4.72 -8.01
N ILE A 105 2.29 3.62 -7.68
CA ILE A 105 1.83 2.26 -8.03
C ILE A 105 0.48 1.95 -7.36
N VAL A 106 0.32 2.26 -6.08
CA VAL A 106 -0.91 2.01 -5.33
C VAL A 106 -2.08 2.86 -5.86
N GLU A 107 -1.86 4.11 -6.26
CA GLU A 107 -2.88 4.91 -6.94
C GLU A 107 -3.18 4.37 -8.35
N GLY A 108 -2.20 3.82 -9.06
CA GLY A 108 -2.42 3.08 -10.32
C GLY A 108 -3.34 1.87 -10.14
N LEU A 109 -3.27 1.19 -8.99
CA LEU A 109 -4.19 0.11 -8.64
C LEU A 109 -5.64 0.58 -8.50
N ARG A 110 -5.88 1.81 -8.03
CA ARG A 110 -7.23 2.39 -7.94
C ARG A 110 -7.91 2.39 -9.31
N ALA A 111 -7.28 3.01 -10.31
CA ALA A 111 -7.85 3.17 -11.63
C ALA A 111 -7.99 1.83 -12.37
N THR A 112 -7.00 0.95 -12.25
CA THR A 112 -6.99 -0.33 -12.96
C THR A 112 -7.97 -1.34 -12.36
N THR A 113 -8.06 -1.40 -11.03
CA THR A 113 -8.96 -2.34 -10.33
C THR A 113 -10.42 -2.00 -10.56
N ALA A 114 -10.77 -0.71 -10.62
CA ALA A 114 -12.13 -0.26 -10.92
C ALA A 114 -12.68 -0.79 -12.25
N THR A 115 -11.82 -1.21 -13.19
CA THR A 115 -12.23 -1.76 -14.49
C THR A 115 -12.70 -3.22 -14.45
N VAL A 116 -12.46 -3.93 -13.35
CA VAL A 116 -12.74 -5.38 -13.24
C VAL A 116 -13.71 -5.75 -12.12
N ILE A 117 -14.16 -4.76 -11.34
CA ILE A 117 -15.10 -4.96 -10.23
C ILE A 117 -16.44 -4.30 -10.54
N ALA A 118 -17.49 -4.76 -9.87
CA ALA A 118 -18.79 -4.12 -9.95
C ALA A 118 -18.78 -2.73 -9.29
N PRO A 119 -19.58 -1.76 -9.77
CA PRO A 119 -19.60 -0.38 -9.25
C PRO A 119 -19.79 -0.27 -7.74
N GLU A 120 -20.61 -1.15 -7.16
CA GLU A 120 -20.89 -1.23 -5.72
C GLU A 120 -19.65 -1.54 -4.85
N ALA A 121 -18.60 -2.16 -5.41
CA ALA A 121 -17.36 -2.45 -4.70
C ALA A 121 -16.34 -1.30 -4.77
N VAL A 122 -16.57 -0.30 -5.63
CA VAL A 122 -15.65 0.84 -5.84
C VAL A 122 -15.43 1.68 -4.58
N PRO A 123 -16.44 1.99 -3.74
CA PRO A 123 -16.20 2.72 -2.49
C PRO A 123 -15.24 1.98 -1.54
N THR A 124 -15.36 0.65 -1.45
CA THR A 124 -14.47 -0.19 -0.63
C THR A 124 -13.05 -0.22 -1.20
N LEU A 125 -12.91 -0.30 -2.54
CA LEU A 125 -11.63 -0.12 -3.24
C LEU A 125 -11.00 1.22 -2.89
N ASP A 126 -11.74 2.32 -3.05
CA ASP A 126 -11.25 3.67 -2.82
C ASP A 126 -10.78 3.89 -1.38
N ALA A 127 -11.55 3.37 -0.42
CA ALA A 127 -11.19 3.42 0.99
C ALA A 127 -9.92 2.60 1.29
N ALA A 128 -9.77 1.40 0.70
CA ALA A 128 -8.59 0.55 0.89
C ALA A 128 -7.32 1.20 0.32
N ILE A 129 -7.41 1.77 -0.89
CA ILE A 129 -6.30 2.53 -1.49
C ILE A 129 -5.98 3.77 -0.64
N TYR A 130 -7.00 4.52 -0.21
CA TYR A 130 -6.79 5.68 0.65
C TYR A 130 -6.06 5.32 1.96
N ALA A 131 -6.46 4.23 2.62
CA ALA A 131 -5.80 3.75 3.83
C ALA A 131 -4.32 3.37 3.58
N ALA A 132 -4.03 2.71 2.46
CA ALA A 132 -2.67 2.37 2.05
C ALA A 132 -1.81 3.62 1.80
N VAL A 133 -2.34 4.56 1.02
CA VAL A 133 -1.66 5.82 0.68
C VAL A 133 -1.42 6.65 1.93
N ALA A 134 -2.38 6.72 2.85
CA ALA A 134 -2.21 7.42 4.12
C ALA A 134 -1.04 6.83 4.95
N ALA A 135 -0.97 5.50 5.06
CA ALA A 135 0.13 4.81 5.75
C ALA A 135 1.50 5.06 5.07
N LEU A 136 1.57 4.97 3.74
CA LEU A 136 2.80 5.24 2.99
C LEU A 136 3.23 6.71 3.09
N ARG A 137 2.27 7.65 3.06
CA ARG A 137 2.53 9.09 3.24
C ARG A 137 3.11 9.41 4.60
N TRP A 138 2.62 8.75 5.66
CA TRP A 138 3.21 8.87 6.99
C TRP A 138 4.71 8.50 6.99
N HIS A 139 5.08 7.51 6.17
CA HIS A 139 6.46 7.05 6.02
C HIS A 139 7.28 7.78 4.94
N ARG A 140 6.72 8.75 4.20
CA ARG A 140 7.52 9.61 3.30
C ARG A 140 8.59 10.39 4.07
N ARG A 141 8.26 10.79 5.29
CA ARG A 141 9.17 11.47 6.21
C ARG A 141 10.16 10.44 6.77
N LEU A 142 11.45 10.71 6.63
CA LEU A 142 12.48 9.88 7.27
C LEU A 142 12.21 9.82 8.78
N ALA A 143 12.49 8.69 9.43
CA ALA A 143 12.46 8.62 10.88
C ALA A 143 13.50 9.61 11.44
N GLY A 144 13.06 10.80 11.86
CA GLY A 144 13.95 11.93 12.09
C GLY A 144 13.48 13.24 11.46
N ASP A 145 12.57 13.22 10.49
CA ASP A 145 12.13 14.43 9.78
C ASP A 145 10.96 15.13 10.51
N ALA A 146 10.07 14.35 11.15
CA ALA A 146 9.22 14.85 12.23
C ALA A 146 10.02 15.23 13.50
N ARG A 147 11.23 14.70 13.63
CA ARG A 147 12.22 15.14 14.63
C ARG A 147 13.25 16.05 13.96
N LYS A 148 12.81 17.12 13.28
CA LYS A 148 13.62 18.36 13.26
C LYS A 148 14.03 18.55 14.70
N ARG A 149 15.29 18.23 15.02
CA ARG A 149 15.74 17.85 16.36
C ARG A 149 15.24 18.94 17.31
N ASN A 150 14.13 18.68 18.02
CA ASN A 150 13.49 19.74 18.81
C ASN A 150 14.58 20.19 19.78
N PRO A 151 15.07 21.44 19.70
CA PRO A 151 16.26 21.85 20.43
C PRO A 151 16.15 21.54 21.92
N VAL A 152 14.92 21.60 22.44
CA VAL A 152 14.58 21.27 23.83
C VAL A 152 14.78 19.78 24.13
N ILE A 153 14.24 18.88 23.31
CA ILE A 153 14.43 17.42 23.48
C ILE A 153 15.91 17.05 23.29
N ALA A 154 16.59 17.73 22.37
CA ALA A 154 18.01 17.56 22.12
C ALA A 154 18.89 17.94 23.31
N PHE A 155 18.53 19.03 23.98
CA PHE A 155 19.20 19.59 25.16
C PHE A 155 18.97 18.69 26.38
N ILE A 156 17.73 18.27 26.62
CA ILE A 156 17.39 17.36 27.73
C ILE A 156 18.11 16.00 27.58
N TYR A 157 18.20 15.48 26.35
CA TYR A 157 18.75 14.13 26.13
C TYR A 157 20.28 14.10 26.01
N LYS A 158 20.96 15.21 25.69
CA LYS A 158 22.43 15.25 25.62
C LYS A 158 23.11 15.71 26.91
N GLY A 159 22.37 16.27 27.87
CA GLY A 159 22.97 16.94 29.02
C GLY A 159 23.71 18.21 28.59
N ALA A 160 23.88 19.14 29.53
CA ALA A 160 24.70 20.33 29.30
C ALA A 160 26.15 19.96 28.97
#